data_AF-A0AAN7RA75-F1
#
_entry.id   AF-A0AAN7RA75-F1
#
_cell.length_a   1.000
_cell.length_b   1.000
_cell.length_c   1.000
_cell.angle_alpha   90.00
_cell.angle_beta   90.00
_cell.angle_gamma   90.00
#
_symmetry.space_group_name_H-M   'P 1'
#
loop_
_entity.id
_entity.type
_entity.pdbx_description
1 polymer ?
#
loop_
_entity_poly.entity_id
_entity_poly.type
_entity_poly.pdbx_seq_one_letter_code
_entity_poly.pdbx_strand_id
1 'polypeptide(L)'
;MESEKGSQAEVEVIHAWSGPRSLSTVLMYSFSQRDDIDVLDEPLYATFLQVTHAERPYREDVLSKMESDGNKVVKEIIYGPGNKRFRYCKHIAKQRVPGLPIDLMKKGKHFILIRNPLDILPSFNKVVPPSFIESSLGELVSIYSELCRLGKTPPVIDAADLQENPEATLRCLCEDLQIPFQTSMLKWEAGPKPIDGVWAPWWYASAHKSTCFAPARKYPVEFPLSLYDLLEQSLPFYNLLKRQVKRVSSLPPPDLPVPANEKLLAWVGDEILPRESAKVSVFDSIVQGGDSVWEGLRVYDGKVFKLEEHLDRLFDSAKALAFQNVPTREEIKDAIFKTLIRNGMFDNAHIRLSLTRGKKVTSGMSPAFNLYGCTLIVLPEWKPPVYDNTKGITLVTATTRRNSPNNLDSKIHHNNLLNNILAKIEGNNASADDAIMLDKDGYVSETNATNIFLVKKGRVLTPHADYCLPGITRGTVMDLVVEEKLVLEERRISLSEFHTADEVWTTGTMGEISPVVKIDGRLIGDGQVGSITRRLQSVYKNLTEAAGVPIPTYGKA
;
A
#
# COMPACT_ATOMS: atom_id res chain seq x y z
N MET A 1 37.25 -51.98 26.13
CA MET A 1 36.80 -51.96 24.73
C MET A 1 35.32 -51.58 24.75
N GLU A 2 35.06 -50.32 25.08
CA GLU A 2 33.73 -49.74 25.09
C GLU A 2 33.51 -49.10 23.72
N SER A 3 32.52 -49.62 22.99
CA SER A 3 32.10 -49.08 21.69
C SER A 3 31.38 -47.75 21.91
N GLU A 4 31.95 -46.68 21.36
CA GLU A 4 31.30 -45.38 21.20
C GLU A 4 29.94 -45.57 20.49
N LYS A 5 28.84 -45.39 21.23
CA LYS A 5 27.54 -45.09 20.65
C LYS A 5 27.61 -43.65 20.12
N GLY A 6 28.02 -43.49 18.87
CA GLY A 6 27.89 -42.22 18.16
C GLY A 6 26.43 -41.77 18.19
N SER A 7 26.15 -40.60 18.74
CA SER A 7 24.79 -40.04 18.71
C SER A 7 24.46 -39.73 17.25
N GLN A 8 23.51 -40.44 16.64
CA GLN A 8 23.00 -40.05 15.32
C GLN A 8 22.46 -38.62 15.45
N ALA A 9 23.07 -37.67 14.73
CA ALA A 9 22.62 -36.30 14.71
C ALA A 9 21.16 -36.26 14.22
N GLU A 10 20.30 -35.52 14.92
CA GLU A 10 18.90 -35.36 14.55
C GLU A 10 18.80 -34.66 13.18
N VAL A 11 18.02 -35.24 12.25
CA VAL A 11 17.86 -34.71 10.89
C VAL A 11 17.10 -33.39 10.91
N GLU A 12 17.68 -32.34 10.33
CA GLU A 12 17.02 -31.04 10.21
C GLU A 12 16.07 -31.03 8.99
N VAL A 13 14.76 -31.00 9.23
CA VAL A 13 13.75 -31.03 8.16
C VAL A 13 13.47 -29.64 7.58
N ILE A 14 13.39 -29.56 6.26
CA ILE A 14 12.99 -28.38 5.48
C ILE A 14 11.69 -28.70 4.74
N HIS A 15 10.63 -27.99 5.09
CA HIS A 15 9.31 -28.11 4.47
C HIS A 15 9.12 -27.06 3.38
N ALA A 16 8.95 -27.52 2.15
CA ALA A 16 8.64 -26.69 1.00
C ALA A 16 7.15 -26.79 0.66
N TRP A 17 6.38 -25.77 1.04
CA TRP A 17 4.93 -25.74 0.80
C TRP A 17 4.63 -25.04 -0.53
N SER A 18 3.82 -25.66 -1.37
CA SER A 18 3.47 -25.09 -2.68
C SER A 18 2.08 -25.51 -3.16
N GLY A 19 1.53 -24.80 -4.15
CA GLY A 19 0.45 -25.34 -4.98
C GLY A 19 1.01 -26.26 -6.06
N PRO A 20 0.19 -27.12 -6.69
CA PRO A 20 0.66 -27.88 -7.85
C PRO A 20 1.04 -26.93 -8.99
N ARG A 21 1.92 -27.39 -9.90
CA ARG A 21 2.36 -26.63 -11.09
C ARG A 21 3.07 -25.30 -10.80
N SER A 22 3.57 -25.13 -9.58
CA SER A 22 4.33 -23.96 -9.08
C SER A 22 5.83 -23.99 -9.34
N LEU A 23 6.34 -24.96 -10.11
CA LEU A 23 7.78 -25.33 -10.21
C LEU A 23 8.34 -26.07 -8.98
N SER A 24 7.48 -26.53 -8.05
CA SER A 24 7.93 -27.25 -6.85
C SER A 24 8.75 -28.52 -7.15
N THR A 25 8.44 -29.29 -8.19
CA THR A 25 9.24 -30.45 -8.61
C THR A 25 10.62 -30.05 -9.11
N VAL A 26 10.71 -28.96 -9.86
CA VAL A 26 12.00 -28.44 -10.36
C VAL A 26 12.85 -27.93 -9.19
N LEU A 27 12.23 -27.25 -8.22
CA LEU A 27 12.89 -26.86 -6.98
C LEU A 27 13.34 -28.08 -6.15
N MET A 28 12.55 -29.15 -6.12
CA MET A 28 12.95 -30.41 -5.49
C MET A 28 14.20 -31.01 -6.16
N TYR A 29 14.29 -31.00 -7.49
CA TYR A 29 15.49 -31.44 -8.22
C TYR A 29 16.70 -30.55 -7.93
N SER A 30 16.50 -29.25 -7.80
CA SER A 30 17.53 -28.30 -7.36
C SER A 30 18.09 -28.66 -5.97
N PHE A 31 17.21 -28.87 -4.99
CA PHE A 31 17.63 -29.27 -3.64
C PHE A 31 18.28 -30.66 -3.63
N SER A 32 17.85 -31.61 -4.46
CA SER A 32 18.45 -32.94 -4.51
C SER A 32 19.90 -32.97 -5.04
N GLN A 33 20.41 -31.86 -5.58
CA GLN A 33 21.82 -31.74 -5.98
C GLN A 33 22.77 -31.42 -4.82
N ARG A 34 22.24 -31.15 -3.62
CA ARG A 34 23.07 -30.92 -2.46
C ARG A 34 23.60 -32.24 -1.92
N ASP A 35 24.85 -32.26 -1.50
CA ASP A 35 25.50 -33.44 -0.92
C ASP A 35 25.06 -33.76 0.52
N ASP A 36 24.38 -32.82 1.18
CA ASP A 36 24.03 -32.83 2.59
C ASP A 36 22.53 -33.03 2.87
N ILE A 37 21.73 -33.40 1.86
CA ILE A 37 20.27 -33.48 1.98
C ILE A 37 19.67 -34.79 1.42
N ASP A 38 18.69 -35.33 2.13
CA ASP A 38 17.76 -36.35 1.61
C ASP A 38 16.46 -35.68 1.15
N VAL A 39 15.77 -36.24 0.15
CA VAL A 39 14.56 -35.62 -0.44
C VAL A 39 13.36 -36.55 -0.35
N LEU A 40 12.22 -36.02 0.07
CA LEU A 40 10.92 -36.68 0.04
C LEU A 40 9.96 -35.92 -0.88
N ASP A 41 9.35 -36.63 -1.83
CA ASP A 41 8.34 -36.11 -2.73
C ASP A 41 6.94 -36.38 -2.20
N GLU A 42 6.25 -35.32 -1.76
CA GLU A 42 4.85 -35.31 -1.26
C GLU A 42 4.52 -36.46 -0.28
N PRO A 43 5.26 -36.60 0.84
CA PRO A 43 5.08 -37.72 1.76
C PRO A 43 3.67 -37.81 2.37
N LEU A 44 2.92 -36.70 2.39
CA LEU A 44 1.55 -36.65 2.92
C LEU A 44 0.47 -37.05 1.90
N TYR A 45 0.84 -37.39 0.66
CA TYR A 45 -0.16 -37.56 -0.40
C TYR A 45 -1.08 -38.78 -0.16
N ALA A 46 -0.54 -39.90 0.30
CA ALA A 46 -1.36 -41.07 0.64
C ALA A 46 -2.34 -40.78 1.78
N THR A 47 -1.90 -40.07 2.83
CA THR A 47 -2.78 -39.59 3.90
C THR A 47 -3.90 -38.71 3.34
N PHE A 48 -3.58 -37.78 2.44
CA PHE A 48 -4.59 -36.94 1.79
C PHE A 48 -5.63 -37.78 1.03
N LEU A 49 -5.21 -38.76 0.22
CA LEU A 49 -6.12 -39.62 -0.56
C LEU A 49 -6.96 -40.54 0.33
N GLN A 50 -6.40 -40.98 1.46
CA GLN A 50 -7.11 -41.77 2.47
C GLN A 50 -8.21 -40.95 3.15
N VAL A 51 -7.88 -39.73 3.60
CA VAL A 51 -8.79 -38.88 4.38
C VAL A 51 -9.87 -38.22 3.52
N THR A 52 -9.49 -37.73 2.34
CA THR A 52 -10.42 -36.94 1.49
C THR A 52 -11.20 -37.78 0.50
N HIS A 53 -10.80 -39.05 0.29
CA HIS A 53 -11.33 -39.92 -0.76
C HIS A 53 -11.22 -39.33 -2.17
N ALA A 54 -10.29 -38.38 -2.39
CA ALA A 54 -10.13 -37.74 -3.68
C ALA A 54 -9.78 -38.77 -4.78
N GLU A 55 -10.54 -38.75 -5.87
CA GLU A 55 -10.33 -39.66 -7.00
C GLU A 55 -9.13 -39.22 -7.83
N ARG A 56 -8.23 -40.16 -8.13
CA ARG A 56 -7.07 -39.98 -9.02
C ARG A 56 -6.84 -41.26 -9.81
N PRO A 57 -6.38 -41.17 -11.09
CA PRO A 57 -6.08 -42.37 -11.88
C PRO A 57 -5.06 -43.32 -11.23
N TYR A 58 -4.18 -42.78 -10.38
CA TYR A 58 -3.10 -43.49 -9.69
C TYR A 58 -3.35 -43.64 -8.18
N ARG A 59 -4.60 -43.50 -7.72
CA ARG A 59 -4.95 -43.50 -6.28
C ARG A 59 -4.52 -44.80 -5.59
N GLU A 60 -4.90 -45.95 -6.14
CA GLU A 60 -4.61 -47.26 -5.54
C GLU A 60 -3.10 -47.56 -5.53
N ASP A 61 -2.36 -47.13 -6.55
CA ASP A 61 -0.91 -47.25 -6.56
C ASP A 61 -0.23 -46.42 -5.47
N VAL A 62 -0.77 -45.22 -5.17
CA VAL A 62 -0.25 -44.39 -4.08
C VAL A 62 -0.56 -45.03 -2.72
N LEU A 63 -1.80 -45.46 -2.50
CA LEU A 63 -2.21 -46.07 -1.21
C LEU A 63 -1.54 -47.43 -0.94
N SER A 64 -1.16 -48.18 -1.97
CA SER A 64 -0.47 -49.46 -1.81
C SER A 64 1.04 -49.32 -1.58
N LYS A 65 1.66 -48.22 -2.01
CA LYS A 65 3.12 -48.03 -1.98
C LYS A 65 3.60 -47.03 -0.93
N MET A 66 2.70 -46.22 -0.37
CA MET A 66 3.04 -45.18 0.59
C MET A 66 2.25 -45.33 1.89
N GLU A 67 2.87 -44.98 3.01
CA GLU A 67 2.21 -44.93 4.32
C GLU A 67 1.12 -43.85 4.31
N SER A 68 -0.09 -44.23 4.73
CA SER A 68 -1.27 -43.37 4.71
C SER A 68 -1.66 -42.87 6.10
N ASP A 69 -1.16 -43.47 7.18
CA ASP A 69 -1.33 -42.95 8.54
C ASP A 69 -0.47 -41.69 8.74
N GLY A 70 -1.14 -40.53 8.74
CA GLY A 70 -0.49 -39.24 8.88
C GLY A 70 0.37 -39.09 10.15
N ASN A 71 0.07 -39.81 11.23
CA ASN A 71 0.91 -39.79 12.43
C ASN A 71 2.27 -40.46 12.17
N LYS A 72 2.25 -41.62 11.51
CA LYS A 72 3.46 -42.35 11.13
C LYS A 72 4.25 -41.59 10.08
N VAL A 73 3.57 -41.03 9.06
CA VAL A 73 4.23 -40.20 8.05
C VAL A 73 5.00 -39.05 8.70
N VAL A 74 4.39 -38.31 9.63
CA VAL A 74 5.10 -37.19 10.28
C VAL A 74 6.21 -37.69 11.20
N LYS A 75 5.95 -38.65 12.08
CA LYS A 75 6.91 -39.06 13.13
C LYS A 75 8.04 -39.95 12.61
N GLU A 76 7.73 -40.89 11.72
CA GLU A 76 8.62 -41.98 11.32
C GLU A 76 9.20 -41.76 9.92
N ILE A 77 8.56 -40.97 9.05
CA ILE A 77 9.06 -40.71 7.69
C ILE A 77 9.67 -39.32 7.58
N ILE A 78 8.91 -38.27 7.91
CA ILE A 78 9.39 -36.89 7.85
C ILE A 78 10.48 -36.68 8.90
N TYR A 79 10.19 -36.95 10.18
CA TYR A 79 11.13 -36.81 11.30
C TYR A 79 11.86 -38.10 11.68
N GLY A 80 11.70 -39.17 10.90
CA GLY A 80 12.43 -40.41 11.15
C GLY A 80 13.92 -40.31 10.83
N PRO A 81 14.69 -41.38 11.09
CA PRO A 81 16.13 -41.43 10.80
C PRO A 81 16.44 -41.09 9.34
N GLY A 82 17.56 -40.42 9.10
CA GLY A 82 18.05 -40.06 7.76
C GLY A 82 19.54 -40.30 7.61
N ASN A 83 20.01 -40.32 6.36
CA ASN A 83 21.42 -40.57 6.04
C ASN A 83 22.19 -39.27 5.86
N LYS A 84 21.48 -38.15 5.76
CA LYS A 84 22.00 -36.81 5.54
C LYS A 84 21.61 -35.86 6.66
N ARG A 85 22.33 -34.74 6.75
CA ARG A 85 22.10 -33.72 7.77
C ARG A 85 20.70 -33.10 7.64
N PHE A 86 20.33 -32.75 6.41
CA PHE A 86 19.03 -32.13 6.11
C PHE A 86 18.09 -33.13 5.44
N ARG A 87 16.79 -32.86 5.56
CA ARG A 87 15.76 -33.53 4.75
C ARG A 87 14.81 -32.52 4.13
N TYR A 88 14.75 -32.46 2.81
CA TYR A 88 13.79 -31.64 2.08
C TYR A 88 12.49 -32.40 1.83
N CYS A 89 11.38 -31.86 2.30
CA CYS A 89 10.05 -32.40 2.05
C CYS A 89 9.30 -31.46 1.10
N LYS A 90 9.09 -31.90 -0.14
CA LYS A 90 8.19 -31.22 -1.08
C LYS A 90 6.74 -31.50 -0.66
N HIS A 91 5.96 -30.46 -0.40
CA HIS A 91 4.55 -30.59 -0.06
C HIS A 91 3.67 -29.84 -1.06
N ILE A 92 2.52 -30.44 -1.38
CA ILE A 92 1.39 -29.69 -1.95
C ILE A 92 0.46 -29.30 -0.81
N ALA A 93 0.20 -28.00 -0.65
CA ALA A 93 -0.39 -27.46 0.58
C ALA A 93 -1.72 -28.10 0.98
N LYS A 94 -2.59 -28.44 0.01
CA LYS A 94 -3.86 -29.15 0.29
C LYS A 94 -3.72 -30.56 0.88
N GLN A 95 -2.53 -31.17 0.78
CA GLN A 95 -2.26 -32.48 1.40
C GLN A 95 -2.16 -32.38 2.92
N ARG A 96 -2.02 -31.17 3.46
CA ARG A 96 -2.06 -30.90 4.88
C ARG A 96 -3.51 -30.98 5.39
N VAL A 97 -4.00 -32.21 5.53
CA VAL A 97 -5.35 -32.48 6.05
C VAL A 97 -5.44 -32.27 7.57
N PRO A 98 -6.64 -32.01 8.11
CA PRO A 98 -6.85 -31.97 9.56
C PRO A 98 -6.41 -33.26 10.26
N GLY A 99 -5.97 -33.16 11.51
CA GLY A 99 -5.58 -34.33 12.34
C GLY A 99 -4.11 -34.75 12.25
N LEU A 100 -3.32 -34.12 11.38
CA LEU A 100 -1.86 -34.34 11.34
C LEU A 100 -1.18 -33.84 12.63
N PRO A 101 -0.09 -34.50 13.10
CA PRO A 101 0.65 -34.06 14.28
C PRO A 101 1.09 -32.59 14.21
N ILE A 102 0.92 -31.86 15.32
CA ILE A 102 1.33 -30.45 15.43
C ILE A 102 2.84 -30.24 15.20
N ASP A 103 3.64 -31.29 15.42
CA ASP A 103 5.08 -31.31 15.14
C ASP A 103 5.38 -30.98 13.68
N LEU A 104 4.48 -31.30 12.74
CA LEU A 104 4.62 -30.95 11.33
C LEU A 104 4.80 -29.43 11.12
N MET A 105 4.17 -28.60 11.95
CA MET A 105 4.27 -27.13 11.87
C MET A 105 5.20 -26.52 12.92
N LYS A 106 5.40 -27.21 14.04
CA LYS A 106 6.24 -26.73 15.14
C LYS A 106 7.72 -27.01 14.94
N LYS A 107 8.08 -28.11 14.29
CA LYS A 107 9.48 -28.51 14.07
C LYS A 107 9.90 -28.20 12.63
N GLY A 108 11.21 -28.28 12.38
CA GLY A 108 11.77 -28.01 11.06
C GLY A 108 11.77 -26.53 10.65
N LYS A 109 12.30 -26.29 9.45
CA LYS A 109 12.34 -25.01 8.74
C LYS A 109 11.26 -25.04 7.66
N HIS A 110 10.54 -23.94 7.46
CA HIS A 110 9.43 -23.87 6.50
C HIS A 110 9.65 -22.74 5.52
N PHE A 111 9.32 -22.95 4.25
CA PHE A 111 9.14 -21.88 3.28
C PHE A 111 7.96 -22.17 2.36
N ILE A 112 7.49 -21.12 1.68
CA ILE A 112 6.36 -21.19 0.76
C ILE A 112 6.84 -20.79 -0.65
N LEU A 113 6.56 -21.65 -1.64
CA LEU A 113 6.71 -21.36 -3.05
C LEU A 113 5.34 -21.01 -3.65
N ILE A 114 5.21 -19.77 -4.12
CA ILE A 114 4.03 -19.31 -4.86
C ILE A 114 4.32 -19.20 -6.35
N ARG A 115 3.25 -19.20 -7.15
CA ARG A 115 3.31 -18.86 -8.57
C ARG A 115 2.01 -18.17 -8.97
N ASN A 116 2.09 -17.24 -9.92
CA ASN A 116 0.95 -16.44 -10.33
C ASN A 116 -0.16 -17.32 -10.95
N PRO A 117 -1.42 -17.25 -10.46
CA PRO A 117 -2.53 -18.03 -11.01
C PRO A 117 -2.72 -17.88 -12.53
N LEU A 118 -2.37 -16.73 -13.11
CA LEU A 118 -2.39 -16.51 -14.57
C LEU A 118 -1.55 -17.53 -15.34
N ASP A 119 -0.42 -17.96 -14.77
CA ASP A 119 0.49 -18.93 -15.40
C ASP A 119 0.13 -20.38 -15.10
N ILE A 120 -0.65 -20.63 -14.05
CA ILE A 120 -0.94 -21.98 -13.58
C ILE A 120 -2.28 -22.48 -14.10
N LEU A 121 -3.35 -21.69 -13.94
CA LEU A 121 -4.74 -22.12 -14.19
C LEU A 121 -4.96 -22.69 -15.61
N PRO A 122 -4.41 -22.10 -16.69
CA PRO A 122 -4.57 -22.65 -18.04
C PRO A 122 -3.92 -24.04 -18.21
N SER A 123 -3.00 -24.41 -17.32
CA SER A 123 -2.22 -25.64 -17.39
C SER A 123 -2.76 -26.81 -16.55
N PHE A 124 -3.78 -26.57 -15.71
CA PHE A 124 -4.31 -27.54 -14.73
C PHE A 124 -5.04 -28.72 -15.38
N ASN A 125 -5.92 -28.43 -16.37
CA ASN A 125 -6.80 -29.40 -17.04
C ASN A 125 -6.08 -30.62 -17.66
N LYS A 126 -4.75 -30.60 -17.74
CA LYS A 126 -3.97 -31.74 -18.26
C LYS A 126 -4.02 -32.96 -17.35
N VAL A 127 -4.33 -32.80 -16.06
CA VAL A 127 -4.36 -33.92 -15.10
C VAL A 127 -5.60 -33.90 -14.22
N VAL A 128 -6.02 -32.73 -13.74
CA VAL A 128 -7.22 -32.55 -12.91
C VAL A 128 -7.94 -31.26 -13.32
N PRO A 129 -9.27 -31.20 -13.22
CA PRO A 129 -10.00 -29.95 -13.44
C PRO A 129 -9.52 -28.85 -12.49
N PRO A 130 -9.31 -27.60 -12.96
CA PRO A 130 -8.92 -26.50 -12.11
C PRO A 130 -10.06 -26.14 -11.16
N SER A 131 -9.72 -25.97 -9.88
CA SER A 131 -10.62 -25.43 -8.87
C SER A 131 -9.79 -24.65 -7.85
N PHE A 132 -10.47 -23.85 -7.01
CA PHE A 132 -9.77 -23.08 -5.98
C PHE A 132 -9.03 -24.01 -5.00
N ILE A 133 -9.65 -25.12 -4.61
CA ILE A 133 -9.04 -26.15 -3.76
C ILE A 133 -7.84 -26.79 -4.46
N GLU A 134 -7.95 -27.10 -5.76
CA GLU A 134 -6.84 -27.68 -6.51
C GLU A 134 -5.64 -26.72 -6.63
N SER A 135 -5.86 -25.41 -6.65
CA SER A 135 -4.79 -24.40 -6.62
C SER A 135 -3.95 -24.41 -5.34
N SER A 136 -4.55 -24.87 -4.24
CA SER A 136 -4.00 -24.87 -2.88
C SER A 136 -3.62 -23.48 -2.31
N LEU A 137 -4.08 -22.38 -2.91
CA LEU A 137 -3.73 -21.03 -2.47
C LEU A 137 -4.33 -20.69 -1.10
N GLY A 138 -5.55 -21.15 -0.82
CA GLY A 138 -6.18 -20.99 0.49
C GLY A 138 -5.38 -21.69 1.60
N GLU A 139 -4.91 -22.90 1.32
CA GLU A 139 -4.11 -23.70 2.26
C GLU A 139 -2.71 -23.10 2.46
N LEU A 140 -2.10 -22.52 1.43
CA LEU A 140 -0.85 -21.78 1.58
C LEU A 140 -0.99 -20.57 2.51
N VAL A 141 -2.07 -19.80 2.38
CA VAL A 141 -2.35 -18.67 3.30
C VAL A 141 -2.61 -19.17 4.72
N SER A 142 -3.32 -20.28 4.88
CA SER A 142 -3.55 -20.93 6.18
C SER A 142 -2.22 -21.35 6.84
N ILE A 143 -1.33 -22.00 6.09
CA ILE A 143 0.01 -22.40 6.54
C ILE A 143 0.83 -21.16 6.95
N TYR A 144 0.85 -20.11 6.12
CA TYR A 144 1.56 -18.87 6.43
C TYR A 144 1.08 -18.25 7.75
N SER A 145 -0.24 -18.13 7.91
CA SER A 145 -0.88 -17.53 9.09
C SER A 145 -0.55 -18.30 10.37
N GLU A 146 -0.62 -19.64 10.31
CA GLU A 146 -0.31 -20.47 11.47
C GLU A 146 1.16 -20.39 11.88
N LEU A 147 2.08 -20.41 10.91
CA LEU A 147 3.51 -20.28 11.18
C LEU A 147 3.84 -18.90 11.78
N CYS A 148 3.21 -17.83 11.30
CA CYS A 148 3.32 -16.50 11.91
C CYS A 148 2.83 -16.50 13.37
N ARG A 149 1.69 -17.14 13.65
CA ARG A 149 1.16 -17.27 15.03
C ARG A 149 2.09 -18.05 15.95
N LEU A 150 2.86 -19.01 15.41
CA LEU A 150 3.89 -19.75 16.14
C LEU A 150 5.21 -18.96 16.30
N GLY A 151 5.28 -17.70 15.84
CA GLY A 151 6.49 -16.88 15.89
C GLY A 151 7.55 -17.27 14.86
N LYS A 152 7.16 -18.03 13.81
CA LYS A 152 8.04 -18.57 12.77
C LYS A 152 7.60 -18.12 11.38
N THR A 153 7.63 -16.83 11.10
CA THR A 153 7.25 -16.31 9.77
C THR A 153 8.07 -16.99 8.67
N PRO A 154 7.44 -17.78 7.77
CA PRO A 154 8.19 -18.52 6.77
C PRO A 154 8.61 -17.59 5.62
N PRO A 155 9.80 -17.79 5.03
CA PRO A 155 10.16 -17.14 3.78
C PRO A 155 9.16 -17.51 2.69
N VAL A 156 8.80 -16.53 1.86
CA VAL A 156 7.97 -16.74 0.68
C VAL A 156 8.81 -16.41 -0.55
N ILE A 157 8.85 -17.32 -1.51
CA ILE A 157 9.54 -17.14 -2.80
C ILE A 157 8.54 -17.28 -3.94
N ASP A 158 8.75 -16.51 -5.01
CA ASP A 158 7.96 -16.62 -6.23
C ASP A 158 8.71 -17.47 -7.28
N ALA A 159 7.97 -18.35 -7.95
CA ALA A 159 8.46 -19.06 -9.11
C ALA A 159 9.01 -18.13 -10.21
N ALA A 160 8.44 -16.93 -10.39
CA ALA A 160 8.95 -15.95 -11.34
C ALA A 160 10.39 -15.53 -11.01
N ASP A 161 10.70 -15.30 -9.73
CA ASP A 161 12.03 -14.88 -9.27
C ASP A 161 13.06 -16.02 -9.47
N LEU A 162 12.63 -17.28 -9.25
CA LEU A 162 13.43 -18.47 -9.57
C LEU A 162 13.73 -18.61 -11.06
N GLN A 163 12.83 -18.15 -11.94
CA GLN A 163 13.03 -18.21 -13.39
C GLN A 163 13.88 -17.05 -13.92
N GLU A 164 13.78 -15.87 -13.31
CA GLU A 164 14.52 -14.67 -13.70
C GLU A 164 15.97 -14.70 -13.19
N ASN A 165 16.17 -14.97 -11.90
CA ASN A 165 17.49 -15.06 -11.28
C ASN A 165 17.54 -16.20 -10.24
N PRO A 166 17.73 -17.45 -10.71
CA PRO A 166 17.68 -18.63 -9.84
C PRO A 166 18.74 -18.59 -8.74
N GLU A 167 19.96 -18.13 -9.05
CA GLU A 167 21.06 -18.08 -8.07
C GLU A 167 20.78 -17.09 -6.95
N ALA A 168 20.39 -15.84 -7.27
CA ALA A 168 20.08 -14.85 -6.25
C ALA A 168 18.93 -15.30 -5.35
N THR A 169 17.88 -15.86 -5.96
CA THR A 169 16.70 -16.36 -5.24
C THR A 169 17.05 -17.51 -4.30
N LEU A 170 17.84 -18.49 -4.78
CA LEU A 170 18.26 -19.64 -3.96
C LEU A 170 19.24 -19.24 -2.85
N ARG A 171 20.14 -18.28 -3.10
CA ARG A 171 21.04 -17.75 -2.06
C ARG A 171 20.24 -17.09 -0.93
N CYS A 172 19.30 -16.20 -1.27
CA CYS A 172 18.41 -15.56 -0.31
C CYS A 172 17.59 -16.59 0.48
N LEU A 173 17.01 -17.58 -0.20
CA LEU A 173 16.28 -18.67 0.46
C LEU A 173 17.17 -19.48 1.41
N CYS A 174 18.38 -19.84 0.98
CA CYS A 174 19.32 -20.60 1.82
C CYS A 174 19.72 -19.81 3.06
N GLU A 175 19.98 -18.50 2.91
CA GLU A 175 20.26 -17.60 4.04
C GLU A 175 19.08 -17.55 5.03
N ASP A 176 17.86 -17.37 4.52
CA ASP A 176 16.65 -17.34 5.35
C ASP A 176 16.39 -18.67 6.08
N LEU A 177 16.70 -19.79 5.42
CA LEU A 177 16.64 -21.12 6.02
C LEU A 177 17.87 -21.43 6.89
N GLN A 178 18.89 -20.56 6.93
CA GLN A 178 20.15 -20.76 7.64
C GLN A 178 20.85 -22.07 7.22
N ILE A 179 20.94 -22.31 5.91
CA ILE A 179 21.68 -23.42 5.29
C ILE A 179 22.69 -22.87 4.28
N PRO A 180 23.82 -23.58 4.02
CA PRO A 180 24.79 -23.10 3.03
C PRO A 180 24.22 -23.24 1.61
N PHE A 181 24.31 -22.21 0.78
CA PHE A 181 24.03 -22.33 -0.65
C PHE A 181 25.10 -23.21 -1.34
N GLN A 182 24.68 -24.10 -2.23
CA GLN A 182 25.58 -24.90 -3.07
C GLN A 182 25.30 -24.63 -4.55
N THR A 183 26.33 -24.33 -5.34
CA THR A 183 26.19 -24.04 -6.78
C THR A 183 25.62 -25.23 -7.57
N SER A 184 25.80 -26.46 -7.06
CA SER A 184 25.18 -27.68 -7.63
C SER A 184 23.65 -27.57 -7.74
N MET A 185 23.01 -26.78 -6.88
CA MET A 185 21.56 -26.55 -6.92
C MET A 185 21.05 -25.94 -8.23
N LEU A 186 21.92 -25.34 -9.05
CA LEU A 186 21.51 -24.64 -10.27
C LEU A 186 21.33 -25.55 -11.49
N LYS A 187 21.85 -26.78 -11.45
CA LYS A 187 21.82 -27.70 -12.61
C LYS A 187 21.64 -29.16 -12.18
N TRP A 188 20.87 -29.91 -12.94
CA TRP A 188 20.64 -31.34 -12.74
C TRP A 188 20.53 -32.07 -14.09
N GLU A 189 20.63 -33.39 -14.06
CA GLU A 189 20.42 -34.21 -15.27
C GLU A 189 18.95 -34.30 -15.63
N ALA A 190 18.66 -34.33 -16.93
CA ALA A 190 17.31 -34.62 -17.43
C ALA A 190 16.90 -36.09 -17.13
N GLY A 191 15.61 -36.38 -17.26
CA GLY A 191 15.02 -37.70 -17.07
C GLY A 191 14.42 -37.94 -15.67
N PRO A 192 13.71 -39.06 -15.50
CA PRO A 192 13.11 -39.45 -14.23
C PRO A 192 14.16 -39.62 -13.14
N LYS A 193 13.75 -39.39 -11.89
CA LYS A 193 14.63 -39.49 -10.72
C LYS A 193 14.13 -40.57 -9.76
N PRO A 194 15.01 -41.31 -9.05
CA PRO A 194 14.57 -42.31 -8.06
C PRO A 194 13.70 -41.74 -6.94
N ILE A 195 13.81 -40.44 -6.67
CA ILE A 195 13.03 -39.70 -5.67
C ILE A 195 11.64 -39.28 -6.16
N ASP A 196 11.31 -39.51 -7.43
CA ASP A 196 10.02 -39.14 -8.00
C ASP A 196 8.88 -39.98 -7.39
N GLY A 197 7.79 -39.32 -6.99
CA GLY A 197 6.60 -40.00 -6.52
C GLY A 197 5.92 -40.84 -7.60
N VAL A 198 5.06 -41.76 -7.17
CA VAL A 198 4.33 -42.71 -8.05
C VAL A 198 3.49 -41.99 -9.13
N TRP A 199 3.07 -40.76 -8.88
CA TRP A 199 2.31 -39.91 -9.80
C TRP A 199 3.15 -39.17 -10.85
N ALA A 200 4.48 -39.32 -10.85
CA ALA A 200 5.36 -38.62 -11.79
C ALA A 200 4.99 -38.78 -13.27
N PRO A 201 4.52 -39.96 -13.76
CA PRO A 201 4.10 -40.10 -15.16
C PRO A 201 3.00 -39.11 -15.61
N TRP A 202 2.17 -38.63 -14.68
CA TRP A 202 1.08 -37.69 -14.97
C TRP A 202 1.51 -36.23 -14.88
N TRP A 203 2.47 -35.90 -14.01
CA TRP A 203 2.80 -34.52 -13.67
C TRP A 203 4.17 -34.04 -14.15
N TYR A 204 5.17 -34.92 -14.25
CA TYR A 204 6.59 -34.52 -14.28
C TYR A 204 7.21 -34.49 -15.66
N ALA A 205 6.43 -34.72 -16.72
CA ALA A 205 6.93 -34.68 -18.10
C ALA A 205 7.72 -33.40 -18.47
N SER A 206 7.39 -32.25 -17.87
CA SER A 206 8.16 -31.01 -18.07
C SER A 206 9.42 -30.96 -17.20
N ALA A 207 9.37 -31.45 -15.95
CA ALA A 207 10.51 -31.48 -15.05
C ALA A 207 11.59 -32.46 -15.56
N HIS A 208 11.18 -33.62 -16.08
CA HIS A 208 12.08 -34.59 -16.72
C HIS A 208 12.81 -34.05 -17.96
N LYS A 209 12.32 -32.98 -18.58
CA LYS A 209 13.01 -32.32 -19.71
C LYS A 209 13.93 -31.18 -19.26
N SER A 210 13.86 -30.78 -18.00
CA SER A 210 14.63 -29.66 -17.47
C SER A 210 16.01 -30.10 -17.01
N THR A 211 16.99 -29.21 -17.13
CA THR A 211 18.34 -29.36 -16.58
C THR A 211 18.76 -28.18 -15.70
N CYS A 212 17.93 -27.14 -15.63
CA CYS A 212 18.06 -25.96 -14.78
C CYS A 212 16.69 -25.25 -14.69
N PHE A 213 16.62 -24.15 -13.94
CA PHE A 213 15.47 -23.25 -13.96
C PHE A 213 15.43 -22.50 -15.30
N ALA A 214 14.45 -22.84 -16.13
CA ALA A 214 14.28 -22.18 -17.42
C ALA A 214 13.59 -20.82 -17.26
N PRO A 215 14.01 -19.78 -18.02
CA PRO A 215 13.38 -18.48 -17.98
C PRO A 215 11.90 -18.58 -18.34
N ALA A 216 11.09 -17.70 -17.75
CA ALA A 216 9.70 -17.55 -18.13
C ALA A 216 9.58 -17.13 -19.60
N ARG A 217 8.44 -17.44 -20.23
CA ARG A 217 8.18 -16.96 -21.59
C ARG A 217 8.11 -15.44 -21.56
N LYS A 218 8.74 -14.79 -22.54
CA LYS A 218 8.71 -13.32 -22.67
C LYS A 218 7.28 -12.76 -22.75
N TYR A 219 6.40 -13.47 -23.46
CA TYR A 219 4.98 -13.12 -23.57
C TYR A 219 4.12 -14.31 -23.10
N PRO A 220 3.10 -14.06 -22.26
CA PRO A 220 2.19 -15.11 -21.81
C PRO A 220 1.27 -15.56 -22.95
N VAL A 221 0.61 -16.70 -22.74
CA VAL A 221 -0.51 -17.13 -23.59
C VAL A 221 -1.79 -16.39 -23.20
N GLU A 222 -2.75 -16.34 -24.10
CA GLU A 222 -4.08 -15.81 -23.79
C GLU A 222 -4.71 -16.57 -22.61
N PHE A 223 -5.29 -15.82 -21.68
CA PHE A 223 -5.95 -16.41 -20.52
C PHE A 223 -7.40 -16.81 -20.88
N PRO A 224 -7.81 -18.08 -20.69
CA PRO A 224 -9.16 -18.52 -21.04
C PRO A 224 -10.23 -17.82 -20.19
N LEU A 225 -11.20 -17.17 -20.84
CA LEU A 225 -12.31 -16.49 -20.14
C LEU A 225 -13.11 -17.44 -19.22
N SER A 226 -13.19 -18.73 -19.56
CA SER A 226 -13.84 -19.74 -18.74
C SER A 226 -13.19 -19.97 -17.37
N LEU A 227 -11.98 -19.45 -17.15
CA LEU A 227 -11.25 -19.54 -15.87
C LEU A 227 -11.23 -18.21 -15.11
N TYR A 228 -11.92 -17.17 -15.60
CA TYR A 228 -11.85 -15.84 -15.01
C TYR A 228 -12.38 -15.79 -13.57
N ASP A 229 -13.53 -16.41 -13.30
CA ASP A 229 -14.09 -16.46 -11.94
C ASP A 229 -13.15 -17.16 -10.96
N LEU A 230 -12.45 -18.20 -11.41
CA LEU A 230 -11.45 -18.89 -10.62
C LEU A 230 -10.20 -18.04 -10.40
N LEU A 231 -9.78 -17.27 -11.41
CA LEU A 231 -8.69 -16.30 -11.30
C LEU A 231 -9.02 -15.23 -10.26
N GLU A 232 -10.24 -14.69 -10.30
CA GLU A 232 -10.73 -13.69 -9.35
C GLU A 232 -10.73 -14.21 -7.91
N GLN A 233 -11.14 -15.45 -7.69
CA GLN A 233 -11.03 -16.12 -6.38
C GLN A 233 -9.57 -16.34 -5.95
N SER A 234 -8.67 -16.60 -6.89
CA SER A 234 -7.27 -16.99 -6.62
C SER A 234 -6.35 -15.80 -6.34
N LEU A 235 -6.51 -14.70 -7.08
CA LEU A 235 -5.61 -13.54 -7.05
C LEU A 235 -5.46 -12.90 -5.65
N PRO A 236 -6.52 -12.73 -4.83
CA PRO A 236 -6.37 -12.17 -3.49
C PRO A 236 -5.41 -12.95 -2.60
N PHE A 237 -5.48 -14.29 -2.61
CA PHE A 237 -4.62 -15.17 -1.82
C PHE A 237 -3.18 -15.15 -2.32
N TYR A 238 -2.98 -15.21 -3.64
CA TYR A 238 -1.66 -15.06 -4.26
C TYR A 238 -1.04 -13.70 -3.91
N ASN A 239 -1.77 -12.60 -4.07
CA ASN A 239 -1.28 -11.26 -3.81
C ASN A 239 -0.96 -11.03 -2.33
N LEU A 240 -1.68 -11.67 -1.40
CA LEU A 240 -1.37 -11.65 0.02
C LEU A 240 0.02 -12.24 0.29
N LEU A 241 0.29 -13.43 -0.28
CA LEU A 241 1.60 -14.10 -0.14
C LEU A 241 2.70 -13.37 -0.92
N LYS A 242 2.42 -12.83 -2.11
CA LYS A 242 3.39 -12.09 -2.93
C LYS A 242 3.91 -10.84 -2.23
N ARG A 243 3.09 -10.19 -1.39
CA ARG A 243 3.54 -9.06 -0.55
C ARG A 243 4.60 -9.46 0.48
N GLN A 244 4.67 -10.74 0.86
CA GLN A 244 5.64 -11.28 1.81
C GLN A 244 6.95 -11.73 1.14
N VAL A 245 7.00 -11.76 -0.20
CA VAL A 245 8.23 -12.09 -0.93
C VAL A 245 9.24 -10.97 -0.69
N LYS A 246 10.41 -11.32 -0.17
CA LYS A 246 11.52 -10.38 -0.01
C LYS A 246 11.94 -9.87 -1.37
N ARG A 247 11.72 -8.58 -1.62
CA ARG A 247 12.16 -7.94 -2.85
C ARG A 247 13.67 -7.80 -2.81
N VAL A 248 14.35 -8.25 -3.87
CA VAL A 248 15.72 -7.83 -4.19
C VAL A 248 15.68 -6.42 -4.81
N SER A 249 15.00 -5.49 -4.14
CA SER A 249 15.01 -4.08 -4.52
C SER A 249 16.37 -3.50 -4.16
N SER A 250 16.97 -2.75 -5.08
CA SER A 250 18.22 -2.03 -4.81
C SER A 250 18.05 -0.88 -3.81
N LEU A 251 16.81 -0.45 -3.56
CA LEU A 251 16.48 0.62 -2.63
C LEU A 251 15.79 0.06 -1.37
N PRO A 252 16.27 0.40 -0.16
CA PRO A 252 15.57 0.06 1.08
C PRO A 252 14.21 0.77 1.14
N PRO A 253 13.23 0.23 1.89
CA PRO A 253 11.98 0.95 2.12
C PRO A 253 12.29 2.30 2.78
N PRO A 254 11.68 3.41 2.30
CA PRO A 254 11.93 4.73 2.88
C PRO A 254 11.29 4.84 4.26
N ASP A 255 11.93 5.60 5.15
CA ASP A 255 11.36 5.94 6.45
C ASP A 255 10.11 6.81 6.29
N LEU A 256 9.07 6.49 7.06
CA LEU A 256 7.88 7.34 7.12
C LEU A 256 8.18 8.58 7.98
N PRO A 257 7.75 9.79 7.55
CA PRO A 257 7.92 11.00 8.37
C PRO A 257 7.31 10.88 9.77
N VAL A 258 6.23 10.11 9.90
CA VAL A 258 5.61 9.75 11.17
C VAL A 258 5.45 8.22 11.22
N PRO A 259 6.22 7.50 12.06
CA PRO A 259 6.19 6.04 12.12
C PRO A 259 4.81 5.44 12.44
N ALA A 260 3.99 6.14 13.22
CA ALA A 260 2.62 5.73 13.54
C ALA A 260 1.72 5.59 12.29
N ASN A 261 2.13 6.14 11.15
CA ASN A 261 1.37 6.06 9.89
C ASN A 261 1.61 4.73 9.12
N GLU A 262 2.42 3.81 9.63
CA GLU A 262 2.69 2.50 8.99
C GLU A 262 1.42 1.64 8.91
N LYS A 263 0.62 1.61 9.99
CA LYS A 263 -0.57 0.76 10.12
C LYS A 263 -1.87 1.57 10.13
N LEU A 264 -2.04 2.41 9.12
CA LEU A 264 -3.26 3.22 8.97
C LEU A 264 -4.38 2.48 8.24
N LEU A 265 -5.60 2.86 8.59
CA LEU A 265 -6.83 2.50 7.89
C LEU A 265 -7.37 3.72 7.13
N ALA A 266 -7.79 3.53 5.89
CA ALA A 266 -8.42 4.56 5.05
C ALA A 266 -9.76 4.07 4.52
N TRP A 267 -10.71 4.98 4.33
CA TRP A 267 -11.97 4.69 3.65
C TRP A 267 -11.80 4.84 2.13
N VAL A 268 -12.23 3.86 1.35
CA VAL A 268 -12.28 3.95 -0.13
C VAL A 268 -13.57 3.33 -0.63
N GLY A 269 -14.41 4.11 -1.31
CA GLY A 269 -15.73 3.68 -1.78
C GLY A 269 -16.67 3.48 -0.61
N ASP A 270 -16.84 2.23 -0.19
CA ASP A 270 -17.71 1.75 0.88
C ASP A 270 -16.97 0.90 1.93
N GLU A 271 -15.63 0.80 1.83
CA GLU A 271 -14.81 -0.07 2.68
C GLU A 271 -13.76 0.71 3.50
N ILE A 272 -13.44 0.20 4.69
CA ILE A 272 -12.25 0.60 5.45
C ILE A 272 -11.12 -0.40 5.16
N LEU A 273 -10.03 0.08 4.59
CA LEU A 273 -8.92 -0.73 4.09
C LEU A 273 -7.59 -0.33 4.76
N PRO A 274 -6.69 -1.29 5.02
CA PRO A 274 -5.30 -0.99 5.39
C PRO A 274 -4.58 -0.19 4.30
N ARG A 275 -3.59 0.62 4.69
CA ARG A 275 -2.75 1.47 3.81
C ARG A 275 -2.38 0.82 2.48
N GLU A 276 -1.86 -0.41 2.49
CA GLU A 276 -1.39 -1.12 1.30
C GLU A 276 -2.51 -1.64 0.37
N SER A 277 -3.75 -1.68 0.86
CA SER A 277 -4.93 -2.12 0.13
C SER A 277 -5.84 -0.96 -0.30
N ALA A 278 -5.71 0.22 0.31
CA ALA A 278 -6.47 1.41 -0.03
C ALA A 278 -6.12 1.92 -1.44
N LYS A 279 -6.89 1.49 -2.45
CA LYS A 279 -6.66 1.78 -3.87
C LYS A 279 -7.96 2.05 -4.59
N VAL A 280 -7.91 2.90 -5.62
CA VAL A 280 -9.02 3.08 -6.57
C VAL A 280 -8.80 2.24 -7.82
N SER A 281 -9.88 1.93 -8.54
CA SER A 281 -9.79 1.24 -9.83
C SER A 281 -9.02 2.10 -10.84
N VAL A 282 -8.24 1.47 -11.72
CA VAL A 282 -7.65 2.15 -12.89
C VAL A 282 -8.72 2.72 -13.84
N PHE A 283 -9.96 2.24 -13.72
CA PHE A 283 -11.12 2.78 -14.44
C PHE A 283 -11.79 3.97 -13.73
N ASP A 284 -11.33 4.38 -12.55
CA ASP A 284 -11.82 5.59 -11.90
C ASP A 284 -11.40 6.85 -12.66
N SER A 285 -12.31 7.82 -12.76
CA SER A 285 -12.05 9.08 -13.48
C SER A 285 -10.88 9.88 -12.91
N ILE A 286 -10.54 9.73 -11.62
CA ILE A 286 -9.34 10.37 -11.06
C ILE A 286 -8.06 9.86 -11.73
N VAL A 287 -8.00 8.57 -12.07
CA VAL A 287 -6.83 7.95 -12.72
C VAL A 287 -6.74 8.33 -14.20
N GLN A 288 -7.89 8.39 -14.88
CA GLN A 288 -7.93 8.67 -16.32
C GLN A 288 -7.76 10.16 -16.67
N GLY A 289 -8.16 11.08 -15.78
CA GLY A 289 -8.16 12.50 -16.11
C GLY A 289 -8.24 13.47 -14.92
N GLY A 290 -7.98 13.03 -13.68
CA GLY A 290 -7.96 13.90 -12.51
C GLY A 290 -9.34 14.43 -12.07
N ASP A 291 -10.42 13.83 -12.56
CA ASP A 291 -11.82 14.27 -12.36
C ASP A 291 -12.33 13.93 -10.95
N SER A 292 -11.99 14.81 -10.00
CA SER A 292 -12.29 14.69 -8.58
C SER A 292 -12.17 16.04 -7.86
N VAL A 293 -12.87 16.14 -6.74
CA VAL A 293 -12.78 17.26 -5.78
C VAL A 293 -12.23 16.75 -4.45
N TRP A 294 -11.66 17.63 -3.65
CA TRP A 294 -11.09 17.23 -2.36
C TRP A 294 -11.18 18.34 -1.31
N GLU A 295 -10.94 17.97 -0.06
CA GLU A 295 -10.83 18.87 1.10
C GLU A 295 -9.68 18.41 2.02
N GLY A 296 -9.09 19.39 2.71
CA GLY A 296 -8.13 19.16 3.78
C GLY A 296 -8.77 19.52 5.11
N LEU A 297 -8.97 18.54 5.98
CA LEU A 297 -9.58 18.72 7.30
C LEU A 297 -8.52 18.51 8.38
N ARG A 298 -8.76 19.10 9.57
CA ARG A 298 -7.87 18.93 10.72
C ARG A 298 -8.64 18.64 11.99
N VAL A 299 -8.06 17.76 12.80
CA VAL A 299 -8.61 17.33 14.08
C VAL A 299 -7.83 18.01 15.21
N TYR A 300 -8.57 18.69 16.09
CA TYR A 300 -8.05 19.28 17.31
C TYR A 300 -8.95 18.87 18.48
N ASP A 301 -8.36 18.33 19.54
CA ASP A 301 -9.07 18.04 20.81
C ASP A 301 -10.47 17.39 20.61
N GLY A 302 -10.49 16.29 19.88
CA GLY A 302 -11.68 15.49 19.59
C GLY A 302 -12.68 16.11 18.61
N LYS A 303 -12.33 17.23 17.95
CA LYS A 303 -13.23 17.96 17.04
C LYS A 303 -12.60 18.11 15.66
N VAL A 304 -13.43 18.05 14.61
CA VAL A 304 -13.01 18.40 13.25
C VAL A 304 -13.30 19.88 13.03
N PHE A 305 -12.24 20.69 12.94
CA PHE A 305 -12.37 22.14 12.83
C PHE A 305 -12.99 22.53 11.48
N LYS A 306 -13.99 23.42 11.51
CA LYS A 306 -14.68 23.96 10.32
C LYS A 306 -15.25 22.90 9.37
N LEU A 307 -15.65 21.73 9.89
CA LEU A 307 -16.10 20.60 9.07
C LEU A 307 -17.27 20.98 8.14
N GLU A 308 -18.26 21.71 8.65
CA GLU A 308 -19.45 22.04 7.87
C GLU A 308 -19.12 22.96 6.69
N GLU A 309 -18.23 23.95 6.91
CA GLU A 309 -17.74 24.85 5.85
C GLU A 309 -16.87 24.12 4.82
N HIS A 310 -16.05 23.16 5.25
CA HIS A 310 -15.30 22.30 4.34
C HIS A 310 -16.24 21.46 3.46
N LEU A 311 -17.30 20.90 4.04
CA LEU A 311 -18.28 20.13 3.29
C LEU A 311 -19.07 21.03 2.32
N ASP A 312 -19.44 22.25 2.71
CA ASP A 312 -20.08 23.22 1.79
C ASP A 312 -19.23 23.41 0.53
N ARG A 313 -17.92 23.67 0.69
CA ARG A 313 -17.01 23.86 -0.44
C ARG A 313 -16.79 22.59 -1.27
N LEU A 314 -16.80 21.41 -0.64
CA LEU A 314 -16.76 20.14 -1.35
C LEU A 314 -17.99 19.98 -2.27
N PHE A 315 -19.19 20.26 -1.74
CA PHE A 315 -20.45 20.20 -2.50
C PHE A 315 -20.50 21.25 -3.60
N ASP A 316 -20.04 22.48 -3.35
CA ASP A 316 -19.96 23.53 -4.37
C ASP A 316 -19.00 23.15 -5.49
N SER A 317 -17.84 22.60 -5.16
CA SER A 317 -16.86 22.12 -6.14
C SER A 317 -17.42 20.96 -6.98
N ALA A 318 -18.08 19.99 -6.33
CA ALA A 318 -18.72 18.86 -7.00
C ALA A 318 -19.85 19.35 -7.94
N LYS A 319 -20.64 20.33 -7.50
CA LYS A 319 -21.70 20.97 -8.29
C LYS A 319 -21.13 21.72 -9.49
N ALA A 320 -20.05 22.48 -9.31
CA ALA A 320 -19.37 23.20 -10.40
C ALA A 320 -18.85 22.24 -11.47
N LEU A 321 -18.39 21.06 -11.08
CA LEU A 321 -17.99 20.01 -12.01
C LEU A 321 -19.16 19.17 -12.54
N ALA A 322 -20.41 19.43 -12.13
CA ALA A 322 -21.62 18.68 -12.50
C ALA A 322 -21.59 17.19 -12.07
N PHE A 323 -21.14 16.90 -10.86
CA PHE A 323 -21.23 15.57 -10.28
C PHE A 323 -22.70 15.18 -10.08
N GLN A 324 -23.01 13.90 -10.30
CA GLN A 324 -24.31 13.31 -10.01
C GLN A 324 -24.13 12.23 -8.94
N ASN A 325 -25.20 11.92 -8.19
CA ASN A 325 -25.18 10.91 -7.13
C ASN A 325 -24.05 11.16 -6.11
N VAL A 326 -23.86 12.43 -5.72
CA VAL A 326 -22.93 12.80 -4.66
C VAL A 326 -23.47 12.28 -3.33
N PRO A 327 -22.67 11.60 -2.49
CA PRO A 327 -23.09 11.14 -1.18
C PRO A 327 -23.62 12.30 -0.33
N THR A 328 -24.61 12.01 0.51
CA THR A 328 -25.17 12.99 1.43
C THR A 328 -24.13 13.45 2.46
N ARG A 329 -24.37 14.63 3.03
CA ARG A 329 -23.50 15.20 4.09
C ARG A 329 -23.31 14.22 5.26
N GLU A 330 -24.38 13.54 5.66
CA GLU A 330 -24.34 12.59 6.78
C GLU A 330 -23.56 11.32 6.44
N GLU A 331 -23.65 10.81 5.21
CA GLU A 331 -22.83 9.67 4.75
C GLU A 331 -21.33 10.02 4.75
N ILE A 332 -20.98 11.24 4.30
CA ILE A 332 -19.58 11.71 4.31
C ILE A 332 -19.08 11.84 5.75
N LYS A 333 -19.87 12.43 6.65
CA LYS A 333 -19.53 12.58 8.08
C LYS A 333 -19.35 11.22 8.76
N ASP A 334 -20.26 10.28 8.51
CA ASP A 334 -20.19 8.92 9.05
C ASP A 334 -18.91 8.21 8.59
N ALA A 335 -18.56 8.30 7.31
CA ALA A 335 -17.30 7.76 6.78
C ALA A 335 -16.07 8.39 7.46
N ILE A 336 -16.04 9.72 7.60
CA ILE A 336 -14.97 10.44 8.31
C ILE A 336 -14.83 9.94 9.74
N PHE A 337 -15.93 9.94 10.52
CA PHE A 337 -15.89 9.60 11.93
C PHE A 337 -15.54 8.13 12.17
N LYS A 338 -16.14 7.20 11.43
CA LYS A 338 -15.77 5.77 11.51
C LYS A 338 -14.29 5.57 11.23
N THR A 339 -13.74 6.27 10.25
CA THR A 339 -12.32 6.13 9.88
C THR A 339 -11.40 6.68 10.95
N LEU A 340 -11.70 7.86 11.52
CA LEU A 340 -10.93 8.44 12.64
C LEU A 340 -10.98 7.56 13.89
N ILE A 341 -12.17 7.10 14.29
CA ILE A 341 -12.37 6.26 15.48
C ILE A 341 -11.60 4.94 15.36
N ARG A 342 -11.63 4.29 14.17
CA ARG A 342 -10.90 3.04 13.94
C ARG A 342 -9.38 3.20 13.97
N ASN A 343 -8.86 4.40 13.69
CA ASN A 343 -7.44 4.73 13.83
C ASN A 343 -7.08 5.31 15.21
N GLY A 344 -8.06 5.55 16.10
CA GLY A 344 -7.82 6.23 17.38
C GLY A 344 -7.38 7.71 17.23
N MET A 345 -7.75 8.34 16.12
CA MET A 345 -7.32 9.70 15.77
C MET A 345 -8.30 10.75 16.30
N PHE A 346 -8.04 11.21 17.53
CA PHE A 346 -8.84 12.23 18.19
C PHE A 346 -8.12 13.58 18.29
N ASP A 347 -6.88 13.70 17.83
CA ASP A 347 -6.12 14.95 17.83
C ASP A 347 -4.98 14.87 16.80
N ASN A 348 -4.35 16.00 16.46
CA ASN A 348 -3.14 16.04 15.62
C ASN A 348 -3.19 15.21 14.32
N ALA A 349 -4.39 15.07 13.76
CA ALA A 349 -4.64 14.33 12.54
C ALA A 349 -5.08 15.28 11.41
N HIS A 350 -4.60 14.99 10.21
CA HIS A 350 -5.05 15.65 8.99
C HIS A 350 -5.76 14.64 8.10
N ILE A 351 -6.91 15.02 7.56
CA ILE A 351 -7.69 14.19 6.64
C ILE A 351 -7.62 14.80 5.25
N ARG A 352 -7.12 14.03 4.29
CA ARG A 352 -7.38 14.30 2.86
C ARG A 352 -8.68 13.61 2.50
N LEU A 353 -9.76 14.39 2.44
CA LEU A 353 -11.07 13.95 1.98
C LEU A 353 -11.10 14.12 0.46
N SER A 354 -11.44 13.10 -0.32
CA SER A 354 -11.57 13.24 -1.77
C SER A 354 -12.83 12.55 -2.26
N LEU A 355 -13.47 13.14 -3.27
CA LEU A 355 -14.62 12.60 -3.94
C LEU A 355 -14.33 12.56 -5.44
N THR A 356 -14.19 11.36 -5.98
CA THR A 356 -14.05 11.17 -7.43
C THR A 356 -15.43 11.08 -8.08
N ARG A 357 -15.51 11.38 -9.37
CA ARG A 357 -16.71 11.07 -10.18
C ARG A 357 -17.03 9.57 -10.19
N GLY A 358 -16.04 8.74 -9.83
CA GLY A 358 -16.14 7.30 -9.67
C GLY A 358 -15.59 6.49 -10.82
N LYS A 359 -15.81 5.18 -10.74
CA LYS A 359 -15.47 4.22 -11.78
C LYS A 359 -16.27 4.49 -13.06
N LYS A 360 -15.60 4.36 -14.20
CA LYS A 360 -16.24 4.37 -15.53
C LYS A 360 -16.51 2.95 -16.01
N VAL A 361 -17.58 2.78 -16.80
CA VAL A 361 -17.87 1.51 -17.52
C VAL A 361 -16.89 1.25 -18.66
N THR A 362 -16.24 2.29 -19.19
CA THR A 362 -15.21 2.20 -20.21
C THR A 362 -14.28 3.42 -20.15
N SER A 363 -13.10 3.32 -20.75
CA SER A 363 -12.17 4.44 -20.86
C SER A 363 -12.73 5.55 -21.77
N GLY A 364 -12.66 6.80 -21.33
CA GLY A 364 -13.11 7.94 -22.14
C GLY A 364 -13.32 9.23 -21.35
N MET A 365 -13.29 10.35 -22.06
CA MET A 365 -13.40 11.69 -21.45
C MET A 365 -14.81 12.02 -20.95
N SER A 366 -15.86 11.44 -21.54
CA SER A 366 -17.23 11.79 -21.17
C SER A 366 -17.56 11.36 -19.73
N PRO A 367 -18.14 12.25 -18.89
CA PRO A 367 -18.64 11.88 -17.56
C PRO A 367 -19.88 10.98 -17.63
N ALA A 368 -20.52 10.83 -18.80
CA ALA A 368 -21.65 9.91 -18.98
C ALA A 368 -21.27 8.43 -18.77
N PHE A 369 -19.97 8.09 -18.78
CA PHE A 369 -19.51 6.74 -18.48
C PHE A 369 -19.41 6.43 -16.97
N ASN A 370 -19.60 7.42 -16.10
CA ASN A 370 -19.58 7.27 -14.64
C ASN A 370 -20.92 6.75 -14.11
N LEU A 371 -21.18 5.46 -14.31
CA LEU A 371 -22.46 4.83 -13.98
C LEU A 371 -22.45 4.07 -12.64
N TYR A 372 -21.31 4.00 -11.94
CA TYR A 372 -21.17 3.29 -10.66
C TYR A 372 -21.33 4.20 -9.43
N GLY A 373 -21.59 5.50 -9.61
CA GLY A 373 -21.64 6.50 -8.53
C GLY A 373 -20.25 7.03 -8.15
N CYS A 374 -20.23 8.06 -7.29
CA CYS A 374 -18.99 8.68 -6.84
C CYS A 374 -18.17 7.74 -5.93
N THR A 375 -16.85 7.87 -5.92
CA THR A 375 -15.99 7.16 -4.95
C THR A 375 -15.49 8.13 -3.90
N LEU A 376 -15.93 7.93 -2.66
CA LEU A 376 -15.48 8.69 -1.49
C LEU A 376 -14.17 8.10 -0.95
N ILE A 377 -13.22 8.96 -0.62
CA ILE A 377 -11.92 8.59 -0.07
C ILE A 377 -11.69 9.42 1.20
N VAL A 378 -11.46 8.75 2.33
CA VAL A 378 -11.06 9.39 3.59
C VAL A 378 -9.67 8.87 3.96
N LEU A 379 -8.65 9.70 3.76
CA LEU A 379 -7.26 9.40 4.12
C LEU A 379 -6.83 10.25 5.31
N PRO A 380 -6.93 9.76 6.55
CA PRO A 380 -6.36 10.43 7.70
C PRO A 380 -4.89 10.01 7.91
N GLU A 381 -4.07 10.94 8.39
CA GLU A 381 -2.70 10.69 8.84
C GLU A 381 -2.44 11.44 10.13
N TRP A 382 -1.62 10.86 11.03
CA TRP A 382 -1.00 11.63 12.10
C TRP A 382 -0.06 12.64 11.43
N LYS A 383 -0.31 13.94 11.67
CA LYS A 383 0.32 15.00 10.90
C LYS A 383 0.51 16.27 11.72
N PRO A 384 1.72 16.50 12.27
CA PRO A 384 2.04 17.79 12.87
C PRO A 384 1.96 18.91 11.81
N PRO A 385 1.94 20.19 12.23
CA PRO A 385 2.05 21.31 11.29
C PRO A 385 3.22 21.13 10.34
N VAL A 386 3.00 21.39 9.04
CA VAL A 386 4.02 21.14 8.00
C VAL A 386 5.12 22.19 7.93
N TYR A 387 4.86 23.37 8.51
CA TYR A 387 5.78 24.50 8.52
C TYR A 387 6.22 24.86 9.93
N ASP A 388 7.41 25.43 10.08
CA ASP A 388 7.88 26.00 11.34
C ASP A 388 7.16 27.33 11.60
N ASN A 389 6.05 27.24 12.34
CA ASN A 389 5.28 28.40 12.74
C ASN A 389 5.99 29.27 13.82
N THR A 390 7.16 28.87 14.31
CA THR A 390 7.92 29.60 15.34
C THR A 390 8.98 30.53 14.76
N LYS A 391 9.77 30.04 13.78
CA LYS A 391 10.84 30.80 13.11
C LYS A 391 10.43 31.40 11.77
N GLY A 392 9.37 30.87 11.16
CA GLY A 392 8.90 31.28 9.84
C GLY A 392 9.63 30.59 8.70
N ILE A 393 9.08 30.80 7.50
CA ILE A 393 9.48 30.14 6.26
C ILE A 393 10.07 31.13 5.25
N THR A 394 10.77 30.59 4.26
CA THR A 394 11.30 31.30 3.09
C THR A 394 10.51 30.96 1.84
N LEU A 395 10.13 31.98 1.08
CA LEU A 395 9.42 31.83 -0.19
C LEU A 395 10.28 32.25 -1.39
N VAL A 396 9.99 31.66 -2.53
CA VAL A 396 10.47 32.11 -3.86
C VAL A 396 9.29 32.33 -4.79
N THR A 397 9.39 33.27 -5.72
CA THR A 397 8.38 33.48 -6.75
C THR A 397 8.56 32.48 -7.89
N ALA A 398 7.52 31.70 -8.17
CA ALA A 398 7.49 30.76 -9.29
C ALA A 398 7.26 31.47 -10.63
N THR A 399 7.83 30.89 -11.69
CA THR A 399 7.52 31.25 -13.08
C THR A 399 6.18 30.67 -13.50
N THR A 400 5.80 29.50 -12.96
CA THR A 400 4.46 28.92 -13.13
C THR A 400 3.37 29.87 -12.63
N ARG A 401 2.42 30.24 -13.52
CA ARG A 401 1.28 31.11 -13.20
C ARG A 401 0.12 30.30 -12.64
N ARG A 402 -0.68 30.93 -11.78
CA ARG A 402 -1.84 30.28 -11.17
C ARG A 402 -2.98 30.11 -12.18
N ASN A 403 -3.77 29.05 -12.02
CA ASN A 403 -4.90 28.78 -12.90
C ASN A 403 -5.91 29.94 -12.88
N SER A 404 -6.46 30.23 -14.07
CA SER A 404 -7.46 31.26 -14.29
C SER A 404 -8.87 30.67 -14.37
N PRO A 405 -9.92 31.43 -13.99
CA PRO A 405 -11.30 31.10 -14.33
C PRO A 405 -11.56 30.84 -15.82
N ASN A 406 -10.69 31.35 -16.72
CA ASN A 406 -10.77 31.10 -18.16
C ASN A 406 -10.32 29.68 -18.59
N ASN A 407 -9.71 28.91 -17.68
CA ASN A 407 -9.19 27.58 -17.99
C ASN A 407 -9.73 26.55 -16.99
N LEU A 408 -9.26 26.60 -15.75
CA LEU A 408 -9.66 25.72 -14.68
C LEU A 408 -9.70 26.54 -13.40
N ASP A 409 -10.88 27.00 -13.01
CA ASP A 409 -11.04 27.95 -11.91
C ASP A 409 -10.51 27.37 -10.59
N SER A 410 -9.53 28.05 -9.99
CA SER A 410 -8.93 27.71 -8.70
C SER A 410 -9.92 27.72 -7.53
N LYS A 411 -11.11 28.31 -7.70
CA LYS A 411 -12.19 28.23 -6.71
C LYS A 411 -12.78 26.83 -6.57
N ILE A 412 -12.68 26.01 -7.63
CA ILE A 412 -13.04 24.59 -7.56
C ILE A 412 -11.89 23.87 -6.86
N HIS A 413 -12.16 23.24 -5.72
CA HIS A 413 -11.13 22.52 -4.99
C HIS A 413 -10.91 21.11 -5.59
N HIS A 414 -10.31 21.09 -6.79
CA HIS A 414 -10.13 19.90 -7.63
C HIS A 414 -8.76 19.22 -7.42
N ASN A 415 -8.60 17.95 -7.83
CA ASN A 415 -7.31 17.23 -7.72
C ASN A 415 -6.33 17.47 -8.88
N ASN A 416 -6.65 18.31 -9.87
CA ASN A 416 -5.73 18.69 -10.96
C ASN A 416 -4.63 19.67 -10.49
N LEU A 417 -3.74 19.19 -9.62
CA LEU A 417 -2.73 19.99 -8.90
C LEU A 417 -1.37 20.06 -9.59
N LEU A 418 -1.25 19.64 -10.86
CA LEU A 418 0.04 19.67 -11.56
C LEU A 418 0.61 21.10 -11.66
N ASN A 419 -0.25 22.11 -11.84
CA ASN A 419 0.12 23.53 -11.79
C ASN A 419 0.82 23.90 -10.47
N ASN A 420 0.25 23.49 -9.33
CA ASN A 420 0.79 23.71 -8.01
C ASN A 420 2.08 22.90 -7.76
N ILE A 421 2.13 21.64 -8.22
CA ILE A 421 3.30 20.77 -8.08
C ILE A 421 4.51 21.34 -8.85
N LEU A 422 4.30 21.88 -10.06
CA LEU A 422 5.36 22.51 -10.83
C LEU A 422 5.95 23.72 -10.09
N ALA A 423 5.11 24.58 -9.51
CA ALA A 423 5.57 25.68 -8.67
C ALA A 423 6.33 25.17 -7.43
N LYS A 424 5.88 24.09 -6.79
CA LYS A 424 6.60 23.47 -5.67
C LYS A 424 7.97 22.90 -6.08
N ILE A 425 8.09 22.34 -7.29
CA ILE A 425 9.38 21.90 -7.84
C ILE A 425 10.34 23.10 -8.00
N GLU A 426 9.86 24.23 -8.52
CA GLU A 426 10.65 25.46 -8.60
C GLU A 426 11.11 25.93 -7.21
N GLY A 427 10.21 25.91 -6.22
CA GLY A 427 10.52 26.19 -4.82
C GLY A 427 11.62 25.31 -4.24
N ASN A 428 11.49 23.99 -4.42
CA ASN A 428 12.49 23.02 -3.95
C ASN A 428 13.85 23.24 -4.62
N ASN A 429 13.89 23.50 -5.92
CA ASN A 429 15.14 23.78 -6.65
C ASN A 429 15.81 25.08 -6.20
N ALA A 430 15.02 26.03 -5.70
CA ALA A 430 15.52 27.27 -5.10
C ALA A 430 15.83 27.12 -3.59
N SER A 431 15.69 25.93 -3.01
CA SER A 431 15.82 25.68 -1.56
C SER A 431 14.91 26.57 -0.70
N ALA A 432 13.71 26.87 -1.20
CA ALA A 432 12.66 27.59 -0.48
C ALA A 432 11.61 26.62 0.07
N ASP A 433 10.94 27.01 1.16
CA ASP A 433 9.92 26.20 1.82
C ASP A 433 8.62 26.12 1.02
N ASP A 434 8.27 27.18 0.29
CA ASP A 434 7.12 27.21 -0.63
C ASP A 434 7.34 28.23 -1.75
N ALA A 435 6.46 28.23 -2.76
CA ALA A 435 6.57 29.12 -3.91
C ALA A 435 5.34 30.03 -4.09
N ILE A 436 5.57 31.34 -4.23
CA ILE A 436 4.53 32.33 -4.57
C ILE A 436 4.17 32.20 -6.04
N MET A 437 2.89 32.09 -6.34
CA MET A 437 2.35 32.05 -7.70
C MET A 437 1.66 33.37 -8.04
N LEU A 438 1.93 33.88 -9.23
CA LEU A 438 1.30 35.10 -9.76
C LEU A 438 0.10 34.75 -10.64
N ASP A 439 -0.86 35.68 -10.70
CA ASP A 439 -1.95 35.66 -11.67
C ASP A 439 -1.45 35.99 -13.09
N LYS A 440 -2.35 35.89 -14.08
CA LYS A 440 -2.02 36.14 -15.49
C LYS A 440 -1.57 37.58 -15.79
N ASP A 441 -1.88 38.54 -14.92
CA ASP A 441 -1.54 39.96 -15.08
C ASP A 441 -0.31 40.34 -14.23
N GLY A 442 0.28 39.39 -13.51
CA GLY A 442 1.50 39.58 -12.72
C GLY A 442 1.29 40.02 -11.26
N TYR A 443 0.06 39.98 -10.74
CA TYR A 443 -0.20 40.23 -9.31
C TYR A 443 -0.09 38.94 -8.52
N VAL A 444 0.20 39.04 -7.22
CA VAL A 444 0.28 37.87 -6.35
C VAL A 444 -1.10 37.24 -6.19
N SER A 445 -1.19 35.92 -6.36
CA SER A 445 -2.44 35.16 -6.20
C SER A 445 -2.46 34.41 -4.87
N GLU A 446 -1.60 33.41 -4.74
CA GLU A 446 -1.39 32.59 -3.54
C GLU A 446 -0.03 31.87 -3.65
N THR A 447 0.34 31.05 -2.69
CA THR A 447 1.45 30.09 -2.89
C THR A 447 0.95 28.82 -3.57
N ASN A 448 1.83 27.87 -3.88
CA ASN A 448 1.41 26.58 -4.42
C ASN A 448 0.48 25.78 -3.49
N ALA A 449 0.39 26.08 -2.19
CA ALA A 449 -0.44 25.30 -1.26
C ALA A 449 -1.25 26.13 -0.25
N THR A 450 -1.06 27.43 -0.16
CA THR A 450 -1.64 28.29 0.90
C THR A 450 -1.96 29.69 0.39
N ASN A 451 -2.99 30.34 0.95
CA ASN A 451 -3.22 31.77 0.70
C ASN A 451 -2.16 32.62 1.43
N ILE A 452 -2.01 33.89 1.04
CA ILE A 452 -0.94 34.76 1.54
C ILE A 452 -1.47 36.15 1.94
N PHE A 453 -0.92 36.69 3.01
CA PHE A 453 -1.24 38.00 3.57
C PHE A 453 0.03 38.80 3.80
N LEU A 454 -0.10 40.13 3.82
CA LEU A 454 0.96 41.02 4.28
C LEU A 454 0.43 42.06 5.26
N VAL A 455 1.33 42.62 6.07
CA VAL A 455 1.10 43.82 6.85
C VAL A 455 1.92 44.95 6.27
N LYS A 456 1.28 46.11 6.07
CA LYS A 456 1.98 47.35 5.77
C LYS A 456 1.37 48.52 6.53
N LYS A 457 2.20 49.22 7.31
CA LYS A 457 1.81 50.36 8.15
C LYS A 457 0.60 50.03 9.04
N GLY A 458 0.64 48.86 9.68
CA GLY A 458 -0.42 48.37 10.58
C GLY A 458 -1.72 47.91 9.90
N ARG A 459 -1.78 47.87 8.56
CA ARG A 459 -2.94 47.38 7.79
C ARG A 459 -2.65 45.97 7.28
N VAL A 460 -3.62 45.07 7.37
CA VAL A 460 -3.55 43.70 6.87
C VAL A 460 -4.13 43.67 5.46
N LEU A 461 -3.39 43.10 4.51
CA LEU A 461 -3.79 43.00 3.12
C LEU A 461 -3.68 41.56 2.62
N THR A 462 -4.61 41.15 1.76
CA THR A 462 -4.58 39.87 1.04
C THR A 462 -5.02 40.08 -0.42
N PRO A 463 -4.49 39.29 -1.37
CA PRO A 463 -5.03 39.25 -2.73
C PRO A 463 -6.52 38.95 -2.76
N HIS A 464 -7.22 39.49 -3.78
CA HIS A 464 -8.55 39.03 -4.15
C HIS A 464 -8.57 37.53 -4.47
N ALA A 465 -9.67 36.86 -4.14
CA ALA A 465 -9.90 35.46 -4.51
C ALA A 465 -10.21 35.24 -6.02
N ASP A 466 -9.64 36.06 -6.90
CA ASP A 466 -9.87 36.00 -8.35
C ASP A 466 -9.19 34.77 -8.98
N TYR A 467 -7.94 34.50 -8.57
CA TYR A 467 -7.08 33.44 -9.14
C TYR A 467 -6.63 32.39 -8.10
N CYS A 468 -7.10 32.47 -6.86
CA CYS A 468 -6.74 31.54 -5.79
C CYS A 468 -7.96 30.80 -5.23
N LEU A 469 -7.71 29.77 -4.42
CA LEU A 469 -8.78 29.12 -3.66
C LEU A 469 -9.24 30.06 -2.53
N PRO A 470 -10.55 30.30 -2.34
CA PRO A 470 -11.06 30.99 -1.17
C PRO A 470 -10.91 30.07 0.06
N GLY A 471 -9.72 30.10 0.68
CA GLY A 471 -9.37 29.22 1.78
C GLY A 471 -10.26 29.44 3.01
N ILE A 472 -10.67 28.35 3.67
CA ILE A 472 -11.43 28.44 4.93
C ILE A 472 -10.56 29.03 6.05
N THR A 473 -9.28 28.67 6.11
CA THR A 473 -8.31 29.31 7.02
C THR A 473 -8.16 30.80 6.70
N ARG A 474 -8.11 31.18 5.42
CA ARG A 474 -8.06 32.58 4.98
C ARG A 474 -9.28 33.35 5.47
N GLY A 475 -10.49 32.84 5.24
CA GLY A 475 -11.73 33.47 5.71
C GLY A 475 -11.75 33.60 7.24
N THR A 476 -11.38 32.53 7.95
CA THR A 476 -11.28 32.55 9.42
C THR A 476 -10.29 33.61 9.91
N VAL A 477 -9.13 33.74 9.27
CA VAL A 477 -8.14 34.76 9.64
C VAL A 477 -8.65 36.18 9.32
N MET A 478 -9.37 36.36 8.22
CA MET A 478 -10.00 37.66 7.90
C MET A 478 -10.99 38.08 8.99
N ASP A 479 -11.82 37.15 9.46
CA ASP A 479 -12.75 37.40 10.58
C ASP A 479 -11.99 37.78 11.85
N LEU A 480 -10.95 37.02 12.20
CA LEU A 480 -10.09 37.30 13.36
C LEU A 480 -9.39 38.67 13.26
N VAL A 481 -8.93 39.07 12.07
CA VAL A 481 -8.32 40.40 11.86
C VAL A 481 -9.31 41.51 12.21
N VAL A 482 -10.57 41.37 11.80
CA VAL A 482 -11.63 42.34 12.10
C VAL A 482 -11.97 42.33 13.59
N GLU A 483 -12.10 41.15 14.21
CA GLU A 483 -12.35 40.99 15.66
C GLU A 483 -11.23 41.60 16.52
N GLU A 484 -9.98 41.44 16.10
CA GLU A 484 -8.81 42.03 16.75
C GLU A 484 -8.65 43.54 16.49
N LYS A 485 -9.63 44.15 15.80
CA LYS A 485 -9.74 45.59 15.47
C LYS A 485 -8.62 46.09 14.56
N LEU A 486 -8.12 45.23 13.67
CA LEU A 486 -7.15 45.58 12.64
C LEU A 486 -7.87 45.96 11.34
N VAL A 487 -7.22 46.79 10.51
CA VAL A 487 -7.77 47.17 9.20
C VAL A 487 -7.44 46.08 8.20
N LEU A 488 -8.49 45.43 7.66
CA LEU A 488 -8.39 44.45 6.59
C LEU A 488 -8.69 45.09 5.23
N GLU A 489 -7.86 44.82 4.23
CA GLU A 489 -8.10 45.23 2.84
C GLU A 489 -7.83 44.07 1.88
N GLU A 490 -8.85 43.68 1.12
CA GLU A 490 -8.71 42.74 0.01
C GLU A 490 -8.54 43.53 -1.29
N ARG A 491 -7.40 43.35 -1.98
CA ARG A 491 -7.14 44.01 -3.27
C ARG A 491 -6.11 43.28 -4.12
N ARG A 492 -5.86 43.76 -5.34
CA ARG A 492 -4.68 43.34 -6.12
C ARG A 492 -3.40 43.86 -5.46
N ILE A 493 -2.41 42.97 -5.30
CA ILE A 493 -1.15 43.28 -4.64
C ILE A 493 -0.01 42.82 -5.54
N SER A 494 0.90 43.73 -5.86
CA SER A 494 2.08 43.44 -6.67
C SER A 494 3.17 42.76 -5.85
N LEU A 495 4.10 42.07 -6.51
CA LEU A 495 5.20 41.39 -5.83
C LEU A 495 6.13 42.36 -5.07
N SER A 496 6.33 43.58 -5.58
CA SER A 496 7.15 44.60 -4.92
C SER A 496 6.56 45.05 -3.57
N GLU A 497 5.24 45.01 -3.42
CA GLU A 497 4.58 45.30 -2.14
C GLU A 497 4.83 44.19 -1.12
N PHE A 498 4.85 42.93 -1.54
CA PHE A 498 5.26 41.82 -0.66
C PHE A 498 6.73 41.93 -0.27
N HIS A 499 7.63 42.27 -1.20
CA HIS A 499 9.06 42.47 -0.91
C HIS A 499 9.33 43.60 0.09
N THR A 500 8.41 44.57 0.21
CA THR A 500 8.55 45.73 1.08
C THR A 500 7.60 45.71 2.28
N ALA A 501 6.92 44.58 2.51
CA ALA A 501 6.00 44.40 3.63
C ALA A 501 6.72 44.46 5.00
N ASP A 502 5.98 44.86 6.03
CA ASP A 502 6.49 44.86 7.40
C ASP A 502 6.40 43.45 8.02
N GLU A 503 5.33 42.71 7.71
CA GLU A 503 5.16 41.29 8.06
C GLU A 503 4.48 40.55 6.88
N VAL A 504 4.73 39.25 6.71
CA VAL A 504 4.02 38.40 5.74
C VAL A 504 3.73 37.06 6.41
N TRP A 505 2.58 36.45 6.12
CA TRP A 505 2.29 35.06 6.49
C TRP A 505 1.46 34.36 5.43
N THR A 506 1.45 33.03 5.49
CA THR A 506 0.54 32.19 4.71
C THR A 506 -0.51 31.53 5.60
N THR A 507 -1.62 31.13 5.00
CA THR A 507 -2.72 30.45 5.69
C THR A 507 -3.17 29.19 4.96
N GLY A 508 -3.33 28.09 5.68
CA GLY A 508 -3.95 26.87 5.16
C GLY A 508 -4.15 25.81 6.24
N THR A 509 -5.00 24.80 5.99
CA THR A 509 -5.37 23.82 7.03
C THR A 509 -4.18 23.07 7.64
N MET A 510 -3.16 22.75 6.84
CA MET A 510 -1.98 21.99 7.31
C MET A 510 -0.90 22.87 7.95
N GLY A 511 -0.74 24.10 7.48
CA GLY A 511 0.27 25.05 7.95
C GLY A 511 -0.24 26.01 9.02
N GLU A 512 -1.56 26.08 9.22
CA GLU A 512 -2.24 27.04 10.10
C GLU A 512 -1.93 28.47 9.64
N ILE A 513 -1.20 29.25 10.46
CA ILE A 513 -0.68 30.58 10.13
C ILE A 513 0.85 30.51 10.17
N SER A 514 1.48 30.47 8.99
CA SER A 514 2.92 30.31 8.85
C SER A 514 3.60 31.64 8.51
N PRO A 515 4.45 32.20 9.39
CA PRO A 515 5.14 33.46 9.13
C PRO A 515 6.12 33.33 7.98
N VAL A 516 6.28 34.38 7.18
CA VAL A 516 7.26 34.43 6.09
C VAL A 516 8.29 35.50 6.41
N VAL A 517 9.54 35.08 6.55
CA VAL A 517 10.65 35.97 6.95
C VAL A 517 11.52 36.40 5.78
N LYS A 518 11.40 35.72 4.63
CA LYS A 518 12.21 35.99 3.45
C LYS A 518 11.47 35.64 2.16
N ILE A 519 11.54 36.53 1.16
CA ILE A 519 10.97 36.33 -0.18
C ILE A 519 12.02 36.70 -1.23
N ASP A 520 12.31 35.81 -2.18
CA ASP A 520 13.20 36.08 -3.32
C ASP A 520 14.57 36.64 -2.90
N GLY A 521 15.13 36.13 -1.80
CA GLY A 521 16.41 36.61 -1.27
C GLY A 521 16.32 37.82 -0.34
N ARG A 522 15.17 38.48 -0.21
CA ARG A 522 14.97 39.71 0.58
C ARG A 522 14.31 39.39 1.92
N LEU A 523 14.84 39.94 3.01
CA LEU A 523 14.20 39.86 4.33
C LEU A 523 12.89 40.64 4.33
N ILE A 524 11.87 40.08 4.96
CA ILE A 524 10.61 40.76 5.24
C ILE A 524 10.75 41.45 6.59
N GLY A 525 10.44 42.75 6.64
CA GLY A 525 10.70 43.57 7.83
C GLY A 525 12.16 43.47 8.29
N ASP A 526 12.37 43.01 9.52
CA ASP A 526 13.67 42.75 10.14
C ASP A 526 14.12 41.27 10.04
N GLY A 527 13.38 40.44 9.29
CA GLY A 527 13.61 39.01 9.17
C GLY A 527 13.13 38.19 10.37
N GLN A 528 12.36 38.78 11.29
CA GLN A 528 11.74 38.10 12.42
C GLN A 528 10.22 37.97 12.24
N VAL A 529 9.61 37.05 12.99
CA VAL A 529 8.16 36.92 13.04
C VAL A 529 7.57 38.13 13.77
N GLY A 530 6.78 38.91 13.05
CA GLY A 530 6.22 40.16 13.56
C GLY A 530 5.06 39.99 14.56
N SER A 531 4.74 41.10 15.23
CA SER A 531 3.82 41.12 16.37
C SER A 531 2.37 40.83 15.99
N ILE A 532 1.91 41.30 14.82
CA ILE A 532 0.54 41.05 14.35
C ILE A 532 0.39 39.57 14.02
N THR A 533 1.37 38.99 13.35
CA THR A 533 1.40 37.56 13.01
C THR A 533 1.34 36.70 14.28
N ARG A 534 2.14 36.99 15.32
CA ARG A 534 2.09 36.25 16.60
C ARG A 534 0.76 36.39 17.33
N ARG A 535 0.17 37.58 17.30
CA ARG A 535 -1.16 37.82 17.88
C ARG A 535 -2.21 36.95 17.19
N LEU A 536 -2.22 36.95 15.85
CA LEU A 536 -3.14 36.13 15.05
C LEU A 536 -2.93 34.63 15.25
N GLN A 537 -1.68 34.16 15.34
CA GLN A 537 -1.38 32.76 15.68
C GLN A 537 -1.99 32.36 17.04
N SER A 538 -1.88 33.24 18.04
CA SER A 538 -2.38 32.96 19.39
C SER A 538 -3.90 32.85 19.43
N VAL A 539 -4.62 33.79 18.79
CA VAL A 539 -6.08 33.75 18.75
C VAL A 539 -6.62 32.61 17.87
N TYR A 540 -5.94 32.30 16.77
CA TYR A 540 -6.29 31.17 15.91
C TYR A 540 -6.16 29.84 16.67
N LYS A 541 -5.08 29.66 17.42
CA LYS A 541 -4.88 28.46 18.25
C LYS A 541 -6.01 28.27 19.28
N ASN A 542 -6.38 29.34 19.99
CA ASN A 542 -7.47 29.28 20.96
C ASN A 542 -8.80 28.91 20.29
N LEU A 543 -9.05 29.43 19.08
CA LEU A 543 -10.24 29.11 18.30
C LEU A 543 -10.26 27.64 17.86
N THR A 544 -9.14 27.09 17.38
CA THR A 544 -9.09 25.69 16.93
C THR A 544 -9.26 24.68 18.06
N GLU A 545 -8.84 25.02 19.29
CA GLU A 545 -9.07 24.19 20.47
C GLU A 545 -10.56 24.20 20.90
N ALA A 546 -11.22 25.36 20.77
CA ALA A 546 -12.58 25.57 21.25
C ALA A 546 -13.68 25.12 20.26
N ALA A 547 -13.46 25.26 18.96
CA ALA A 547 -14.49 25.09 17.93
C ALA A 547 -14.28 23.85 17.06
N GLY A 548 -15.37 23.35 16.47
CA GLY A 548 -15.35 22.23 15.54
C GLY A 548 -16.50 21.25 15.79
N VAL A 549 -16.71 20.34 14.85
CA VAL A 549 -17.72 19.29 15.00
C VAL A 549 -17.13 18.15 15.83
N PRO A 550 -17.72 17.79 16.99
CA PRO A 550 -17.21 16.71 17.83
C PRO A 550 -17.22 15.37 17.10
N ILE A 551 -16.12 14.62 17.21
CA ILE A 551 -16.08 13.22 16.78
C ILE A 551 -16.94 12.41 17.76
N PRO A 552 -17.94 11.65 17.28
CA PRO A 552 -18.79 10.84 18.16
C PRO A 552 -17.96 9.83 18.95
N THR A 553 -18.01 9.90 20.28
CA THR A 553 -17.45 8.88 21.16
C THR A 553 -18.59 8.06 21.76
N TYR A 554 -18.63 6.76 21.47
CA TYR A 554 -19.47 5.85 22.24
C TYR A 554 -18.86 5.69 23.65
N GLY A 555 -19.39 6.43 24.63
CA GLY A 555 -19.06 6.25 26.05
C GLY A 555 -18.46 7.45 26.77
N LYS A 556 -19.23 8.53 26.91
CA LYS A 556 -19.28 9.36 28.14
C LYS A 556 -20.73 9.82 28.32
N ALA A 557 -21.54 8.95 28.91
CA ALA A 557 -22.70 9.37 29.68
C ALA A 557 -22.24 9.60 31.13
#